data_AF-A0A1K0H9Q0-F1
#
_entry.id   AF-A0A1K0H9Q0-F1
#
_cell.length_a   1.000
_cell.length_b   1.000
_cell.length_c   1.000
_cell.angle_alpha   90.00
_cell.angle_beta   90.00
_cell.angle_gamma   90.00
#
_symmetry.space_group_name_H-M   'P 1'
#
loop_
_entity.id
_entity.type
_entity.pdbx_description
1 polymer ?
#
loop_
_entity_poly.entity_id
_entity_poly.type
_entity_poly.pdbx_seq_one_letter_code
_entity_poly.pdbx_strand_id
1 'polypeptide(L)'
;MTRLTEHRQLSEHQVHPDASSLAPLLPASAPLPHESTPLHKPPRWWRDPSSPYHSSSPSSPLALSGLHREPNTWAKLRYLYREELAEFFGTFIILIFGAGVECQVNLHYHSSTATRDVAAYGSYLEARLAWAAGVAMAVWISGGISGGHCNPSVTIALALFRGFPKRKVLPFIFAQTLGATFASLLVYANNFTAINAFQGGDGTRTVTGPKSTAGLFFTLPAPELSLSSAFFSELFATSILLFVVFALADPANLKPPRGTQPFAMFIVLLGIGSSLGYNTGYAINGARDTGPRIALWLVGYGREVWTHNGWYWFWNPWLSSVLGGVVGAGMYDAFLYTGLDSPANRPRLVRGGRDGYGPLGQEEEGEGM
;
A
#
# COMPACT_ATOMS: atom_id res chain seq x y z
N MET A 1 16.16 18.46 2.60
CA MET A 1 17.10 18.80 3.70
C MET A 1 16.41 19.35 4.96
N THR A 2 15.12 19.73 4.91
CA THR A 2 14.33 20.27 6.05
C THR A 2 13.96 19.25 7.13
N ARG A 3 13.49 18.02 6.79
CA ARG A 3 13.22 16.96 7.80
C ARG A 3 14.45 16.54 8.61
N LEU A 4 15.65 16.61 8.02
CA LEU A 4 16.91 16.24 8.69
C LEU A 4 17.43 17.34 9.64
N THR A 5 17.01 18.60 9.44
CA THR A 5 17.42 19.73 10.28
C THR A 5 16.49 19.92 11.49
N GLU A 6 15.18 19.68 11.34
CA GLU A 6 14.21 19.74 12.46
C GLU A 6 14.37 18.58 13.47
N HIS A 7 14.95 17.44 13.06
CA HIS A 7 15.01 16.22 13.89
C HIS A 7 16.43 15.81 14.30
N ARG A 8 17.35 16.76 14.47
CA ARG A 8 18.72 16.48 14.97
C ARG A 8 18.76 15.83 16.37
N GLN A 9 17.66 15.85 17.13
CA GLN A 9 17.56 15.34 18.50
C GLN A 9 16.51 14.20 18.62
N LEU A 10 16.50 13.22 17.73
CA LEU A 10 15.68 12.01 17.93
C LEU A 10 16.29 11.13 19.03
N SER A 11 15.50 10.82 20.07
CA SER A 11 15.92 9.95 21.17
C SER A 11 15.85 8.46 20.79
N GLU A 12 16.58 7.61 21.52
CA GLU A 12 16.57 6.15 21.31
C GLU A 12 15.15 5.58 21.43
N HIS A 13 14.37 6.00 22.45
CA HIS A 13 12.99 5.55 22.66
C HIS A 13 12.03 5.96 21.53
N GLN A 14 12.26 7.10 20.88
CA GLN A 14 11.45 7.51 19.72
C GLN A 14 11.69 6.59 18.52
N VAL A 15 12.95 6.21 18.27
CA VAL A 15 13.35 5.39 17.11
C VAL A 15 13.12 3.90 17.36
N HIS A 16 13.20 3.48 18.63
CA HIS A 16 13.06 2.11 19.10
C HIS A 16 12.00 2.06 20.22
N PRO A 17 10.70 2.11 19.88
CA PRO A 17 9.62 1.97 20.86
C PRO A 17 9.65 0.58 21.52
N ASP A 18 9.30 0.52 22.81
CA ASP A 18 9.28 -0.72 23.58
C ASP A 18 8.32 -1.75 22.97
N ALA A 19 8.82 -2.97 22.76
CA ALA A 19 8.06 -4.05 22.14
C ALA A 19 6.80 -4.43 22.94
N SER A 20 6.81 -4.25 24.26
CA SER A 20 5.65 -4.49 25.14
C SER A 20 4.51 -3.48 24.95
N SER A 21 4.81 -2.29 24.37
CA SER A 21 3.81 -1.27 24.03
C SER A 21 3.18 -1.47 22.64
N LEU A 22 3.79 -2.33 21.82
CA LEU A 22 3.36 -2.64 20.46
C LEU A 22 2.73 -4.03 20.45
N ALA A 23 1.41 -4.11 20.62
CA ALA A 23 0.67 -5.37 20.59
C ALA A 23 1.07 -6.21 19.35
N PRO A 24 1.70 -7.40 19.51
CA PRO A 24 2.03 -8.21 18.37
C PRO A 24 0.79 -9.01 17.96
N LEU A 25 0.32 -8.77 16.74
CA LEU A 25 -0.63 -9.66 16.08
C LEU A 25 0.05 -10.22 14.83
N LEU A 26 0.58 -11.45 14.97
CA LEU A 26 1.06 -12.45 13.99
C LEU A 26 2.58 -12.73 13.95
N PRO A 27 3.02 -13.99 13.70
CA PRO A 27 2.66 -15.22 14.40
C PRO A 27 3.36 -15.25 15.77
N ALA A 28 2.56 -15.41 16.82
CA ALA A 28 3.04 -15.49 18.20
C ALA A 28 3.90 -16.75 18.39
N SER A 29 5.23 -16.61 18.45
CA SER A 29 6.15 -17.53 19.16
C SER A 29 7.64 -17.18 18.99
N ALA A 30 8.02 -16.21 18.14
CA ALA A 30 9.42 -15.78 18.12
C ALA A 30 9.73 -15.03 19.43
N PRO A 31 10.58 -15.57 20.31
CA PRO A 31 10.91 -14.92 21.55
C PRO A 31 11.58 -13.58 21.25
N LEU A 32 11.14 -12.53 21.94
CA LEU A 32 11.73 -11.20 21.77
C LEU A 32 13.21 -11.24 22.19
N PRO A 33 14.08 -10.33 21.70
CA PRO A 33 15.49 -10.33 22.07
C PRO A 33 15.78 -10.27 23.58
N HIS A 34 14.81 -9.80 24.39
CA HIS A 34 14.89 -9.83 25.85
C HIS A 34 14.44 -11.17 26.48
N GLU A 35 13.68 -11.98 25.76
CA GLU A 35 13.27 -13.33 26.17
C GLU A 35 14.38 -14.30 25.77
N SER A 36 15.40 -14.42 26.62
CA SER A 36 16.50 -15.37 26.36
C SER A 36 15.94 -16.80 26.27
N THR A 37 16.04 -17.42 25.10
CA THR A 37 15.65 -18.82 24.88
C THR A 37 16.86 -19.64 24.41
N PRO A 38 16.81 -20.98 24.48
CA PRO A 38 17.89 -21.83 23.97
C PRO A 38 18.20 -21.60 22.48
N LEU A 39 17.21 -21.16 21.69
CA LEU A 39 17.32 -20.86 20.26
C LEU A 39 17.70 -19.40 19.96
N HIS A 40 17.53 -18.49 20.91
CA HIS A 40 17.76 -17.05 20.72
C HIS A 40 18.52 -16.46 21.90
N LYS A 41 19.81 -16.16 21.68
CA LYS A 41 20.58 -15.32 22.60
C LYS A 41 20.45 -13.87 22.16
N PRO A 42 20.25 -12.92 23.09
CA PRO A 42 20.30 -11.50 22.74
C PRO A 42 21.61 -11.18 22.01
N PRO A 43 21.57 -10.30 21.00
CA PRO A 43 22.80 -9.79 20.38
C PRO A 43 23.75 -9.26 21.45
N ARG A 44 25.07 -9.36 21.25
CA ARG A 44 26.07 -8.87 22.23
C ARG A 44 25.90 -7.39 22.61
N TRP A 45 25.29 -6.61 21.72
CA TRP A 45 25.01 -5.19 21.89
C TRP A 45 23.66 -4.90 22.59
N TRP A 46 22.78 -5.90 22.69
CA TRP A 46 21.51 -5.82 23.40
C TRP A 46 21.74 -6.03 24.90
N ARG A 47 21.31 -5.06 25.70
CA ARG A 47 21.29 -5.16 27.17
C ARG A 47 19.86 -5.01 27.63
N ASP A 48 19.44 -5.88 28.53
CA ASP A 48 18.07 -5.93 29.04
C ASP A 48 17.71 -4.63 29.79
N PRO A 49 16.67 -3.87 29.36
CA PRO A 49 16.21 -2.67 30.05
C PRO A 49 15.64 -2.96 31.45
N SER A 50 15.21 -4.19 31.72
CA SER A 50 14.72 -4.63 33.04
C SER A 50 15.84 -5.08 33.98
N SER A 51 17.08 -5.11 33.48
CA SER A 51 18.26 -5.37 34.31
C SER A 51 18.33 -4.31 35.42
N PRO A 52 18.62 -4.69 36.68
CA PRO A 52 18.66 -3.75 37.82
C PRO A 52 19.64 -2.59 37.63
N TYR A 53 20.56 -2.68 36.65
CA TYR A 53 21.43 -1.60 36.18
C TYR A 53 20.71 -0.48 35.40
N HIS A 54 19.44 -0.62 35.03
CA HIS A 54 18.67 0.34 34.23
C HIS A 54 17.53 1.02 34.99
N SER A 55 17.32 0.70 36.27
CA SER A 55 16.45 1.53 37.11
C SER A 55 16.95 2.97 37.00
N SER A 56 16.03 3.92 36.82
CA SER A 56 16.25 5.37 36.92
C SER A 56 16.62 5.78 38.35
N SER A 57 17.40 4.95 39.03
CA SER A 57 18.10 5.27 40.25
C SER A 57 19.40 5.97 39.81
N PRO A 58 19.79 7.10 40.44
CA PRO A 58 21.01 7.83 40.12
C PRO A 58 22.32 7.01 40.28
N SER A 59 22.21 5.73 40.61
CA SER A 59 23.29 4.75 40.79
C SER A 59 23.58 3.86 39.56
N SER A 60 22.88 4.01 38.42
CA SER A 60 23.23 3.28 37.20
C SER A 60 24.61 3.72 36.66
N PRO A 61 25.54 2.80 36.32
CA PRO A 61 26.87 3.16 35.79
C PRO A 61 26.83 4.02 34.52
N LEU A 62 25.76 3.91 33.73
CA LEU A 62 25.53 4.73 32.51
C LEU A 62 24.99 6.13 32.85
N ALA A 63 24.12 6.24 33.84
CA ALA A 63 23.64 7.52 34.35
C ALA A 63 24.75 8.30 35.06
N LEU A 64 25.62 7.59 35.79
CA LEU A 64 26.79 8.14 36.49
C LEU A 64 27.93 8.55 35.53
N SER A 65 27.98 8.00 34.30
CA SER A 65 28.98 8.35 33.29
C SER A 65 28.52 9.40 32.28
N GLY A 66 27.26 9.85 32.36
CA GLY A 66 26.68 10.83 31.41
C GLY A 66 26.57 10.31 29.97
N LEU A 67 26.71 9.00 29.75
CA LEU A 67 26.68 8.38 28.43
C LEU A 67 25.24 8.13 27.98
N HIS A 68 24.73 9.02 27.12
CA HIS A 68 23.45 8.81 26.44
C HIS A 68 23.64 7.98 25.17
N ARG A 69 22.75 6.99 24.95
CA ARG A 69 22.68 6.27 23.69
C ARG A 69 21.94 7.13 22.65
N GLU A 70 22.57 7.30 21.51
CA GLU A 70 21.91 7.85 20.34
C GLU A 70 21.67 6.77 19.29
N PRO A 71 20.48 6.75 18.65
CA PRO A 71 20.25 5.86 17.53
C PRO A 71 21.22 6.19 16.38
N ASN A 72 21.71 5.15 15.70
CA ASN A 72 22.60 5.34 14.57
C ASN A 72 21.90 6.07 13.40
N THR A 73 22.69 6.62 12.48
CA THR A 73 22.18 7.42 11.35
C THR A 73 21.16 6.66 10.51
N TRP A 74 21.37 5.36 10.29
CA TRP A 74 20.42 4.53 9.53
C TRP A 74 19.08 4.37 10.25
N ALA A 75 19.10 4.12 11.56
CA ALA A 75 17.89 3.99 12.36
C ALA A 75 17.10 5.30 12.39
N LYS A 76 17.78 6.44 12.53
CA LYS A 76 17.18 7.78 12.42
C LYS A 76 16.57 7.99 11.02
N LEU A 77 17.29 7.69 9.95
CA LEU A 77 16.80 7.85 8.57
C LEU A 77 15.59 6.97 8.29
N ARG A 78 15.67 5.68 8.64
CA ARG A 78 14.58 4.70 8.51
C ARG A 78 13.35 5.13 9.29
N TYR A 79 13.51 5.73 10.46
CA TYR A 79 12.39 6.26 11.25
C TYR A 79 11.74 7.46 10.57
N LEU A 80 12.55 8.42 10.07
CA LEU A 80 12.06 9.64 9.42
C LEU A 80 11.31 9.41 8.10
N TYR A 81 11.65 8.33 7.39
CA TYR A 81 11.03 7.96 6.12
C TYR A 81 10.27 6.63 6.22
N ARG A 82 9.90 6.23 7.45
CA ARG A 82 9.34 4.89 7.71
C ARG A 82 8.05 4.65 6.94
N GLU A 83 7.24 5.68 6.79
CA GLU A 83 5.96 5.61 6.07
C GLU A 83 6.18 5.51 4.56
N GLU A 84 7.07 6.33 4.00
CA GLU A 84 7.41 6.24 2.57
C GLU A 84 8.07 4.89 2.25
N LEU A 85 8.93 4.36 3.13
CA LEU A 85 9.49 3.01 2.98
C LEU A 85 8.42 1.91 3.07
N ALA A 86 7.43 2.07 3.94
CA ALA A 86 6.30 1.14 4.02
C ALA A 86 5.47 1.15 2.74
N GLU A 87 5.18 2.32 2.18
CA GLU A 87 4.50 2.46 0.88
C GLU A 87 5.32 1.86 -0.27
N PHE A 88 6.64 2.06 -0.28
CA PHE A 88 7.54 1.42 -1.24
C PHE A 88 7.43 -0.11 -1.18
N PHE A 89 7.60 -0.71 -0.01
CA PHE A 89 7.58 -2.18 0.12
C PHE A 89 6.18 -2.78 -0.03
N GLY A 90 5.14 -2.02 0.34
CA GLY A 90 3.76 -2.39 0.10
C GLY A 90 3.44 -2.44 -1.39
N THR A 91 3.73 -1.39 -2.17
CA THR A 91 3.52 -1.45 -3.63
C THR A 91 4.49 -2.42 -4.32
N PHE A 92 5.71 -2.58 -3.81
CA PHE A 92 6.67 -3.57 -4.29
C PHE A 92 6.08 -4.99 -4.23
N ILE A 93 5.51 -5.42 -3.10
CA ILE A 93 4.99 -6.79 -2.97
C ILE A 93 3.80 -7.04 -3.88
N ILE A 94 2.96 -6.01 -4.13
CA ILE A 94 1.84 -6.09 -5.09
C ILE A 94 2.38 -6.49 -6.46
N LEU A 95 3.48 -5.89 -6.92
CA LEU A 95 4.03 -6.15 -8.24
C LEU A 95 4.86 -7.42 -8.31
N ILE A 96 5.52 -7.83 -7.22
CA ILE A 96 6.18 -9.14 -7.16
C ILE A 96 5.18 -10.25 -7.43
N PHE A 97 4.03 -10.22 -6.75
CA PHE A 97 2.99 -11.25 -6.90
C PHE A 97 2.23 -11.07 -8.21
N GLY A 98 1.80 -9.84 -8.50
CA GLY A 98 0.99 -9.52 -9.66
C GLY A 98 1.71 -9.73 -10.99
N ALA A 99 2.82 -9.03 -11.24
CA ALA A 99 3.55 -9.23 -12.49
C ALA A 99 4.19 -10.63 -12.55
N GLY A 100 4.56 -11.20 -11.39
CA GLY A 100 5.08 -12.56 -11.31
C GLY A 100 4.10 -13.61 -11.81
N VAL A 101 2.84 -13.56 -11.37
CA VAL A 101 1.82 -14.51 -11.83
C VAL A 101 1.46 -14.30 -13.30
N GLU A 102 1.44 -13.05 -13.79
CA GLU A 102 1.20 -12.80 -15.22
C GLU A 102 2.32 -13.39 -16.08
N CYS A 103 3.58 -13.27 -15.66
CA CYS A 103 4.70 -13.94 -16.33
C CYS A 103 4.55 -15.46 -16.29
N GLN A 104 4.21 -16.03 -15.13
CA GLN A 104 4.03 -17.47 -14.98
C GLN A 104 2.93 -18.00 -15.90
N VAL A 105 1.72 -17.46 -15.78
CA VAL A 105 0.54 -17.96 -16.53
C VAL A 105 0.73 -17.75 -18.03
N ASN A 106 1.12 -16.55 -18.47
CA ASN A 106 1.11 -16.23 -19.90
C ASN A 106 2.35 -16.70 -20.67
N LEU A 107 3.55 -16.73 -20.05
CA LEU A 107 4.75 -17.19 -20.77
C LEU A 107 4.77 -18.72 -20.91
N HIS A 108 4.20 -19.45 -19.94
CA HIS A 108 4.17 -20.92 -19.98
C HIS A 108 3.05 -21.45 -20.87
N TYR A 109 1.96 -20.68 -21.04
CA TYR A 109 0.87 -21.02 -21.96
C TYR A 109 1.33 -21.13 -23.44
N HIS A 110 2.49 -20.59 -23.78
CA HIS A 110 3.00 -20.55 -25.15
C HIS A 110 4.34 -21.27 -25.34
N SER A 111 4.79 -22.04 -24.35
CA SER A 111 6.01 -22.85 -24.47
C SER A 111 5.73 -24.10 -25.33
N SER A 112 6.13 -24.04 -26.61
CA SER A 112 6.00 -25.11 -27.60
C SER A 112 6.81 -26.38 -27.30
N THR A 113 7.63 -26.36 -26.24
CA THR A 113 8.54 -27.44 -25.84
C THR A 113 8.04 -28.19 -24.59
N ALA A 114 6.88 -27.81 -24.05
CA ALA A 114 6.36 -28.42 -22.83
C ALA A 114 5.85 -29.85 -23.09
N THR A 115 6.47 -30.83 -22.43
CA THR A 115 5.99 -32.22 -22.30
C THR A 115 4.78 -32.34 -21.35
N ARG A 116 4.31 -31.21 -20.80
CA ARG A 116 3.17 -31.10 -19.89
C ARG A 116 2.11 -30.20 -20.51
N ASP A 117 0.86 -30.47 -20.14
CA ASP A 117 -0.29 -29.72 -20.62
C ASP A 117 -0.11 -28.22 -20.35
N VAL A 118 -0.44 -27.40 -21.34
CA VAL A 118 -0.25 -25.95 -21.37
C VAL A 118 -1.02 -25.26 -20.23
N ALA A 119 -2.08 -25.90 -19.74
CA ALA A 119 -2.87 -25.48 -18.58
C ALA A 119 -2.22 -25.80 -17.20
N ALA A 120 -1.07 -26.47 -17.13
CA ALA A 120 -0.51 -26.97 -15.87
C ALA A 120 0.05 -25.89 -14.94
N TYR A 121 0.26 -24.66 -15.43
CA TYR A 121 0.96 -23.59 -14.69
C TYR A 121 0.07 -22.37 -14.40
N GLY A 122 -1.23 -22.46 -14.69
CA GLY A 122 -2.27 -21.62 -14.12
C GLY A 122 -3.32 -21.10 -15.10
N SER A 123 -4.21 -20.25 -14.59
CA SER A 123 -5.34 -19.67 -15.34
C SER A 123 -5.58 -18.21 -14.97
N TYR A 124 -6.53 -17.55 -15.65
CA TYR A 124 -6.94 -16.18 -15.34
C TYR A 124 -7.34 -16.03 -13.86
N LEU A 125 -8.08 -16.99 -13.29
CA LEU A 125 -8.49 -16.96 -11.88
C LEU A 125 -7.27 -17.03 -10.93
N GLU A 126 -6.27 -17.86 -11.25
CA GLU A 126 -5.04 -17.94 -10.46
C GLU A 126 -4.29 -16.60 -10.47
N ALA A 127 -4.23 -15.94 -11.63
CA ALA A 127 -3.67 -14.60 -11.72
C ALA A 127 -4.41 -13.63 -10.77
N ARG A 128 -5.75 -13.64 -10.77
CA ARG A 128 -6.54 -12.76 -9.89
C ARG A 128 -6.33 -13.08 -8.41
N LEU A 129 -6.20 -14.35 -8.03
CA LEU A 129 -5.88 -14.77 -6.66
C LEU A 129 -4.52 -14.24 -6.20
N ALA A 130 -3.49 -14.34 -7.05
CA ALA A 130 -2.16 -13.83 -6.72
C ALA A 130 -2.11 -12.30 -6.64
N TRP A 131 -2.80 -11.58 -7.54
CA TRP A 131 -2.95 -10.11 -7.43
C TRP A 131 -3.63 -9.71 -6.11
N ALA A 132 -4.73 -10.38 -5.75
CA ALA A 132 -5.43 -10.14 -4.49
C ALA A 132 -4.55 -10.44 -3.27
N ALA A 133 -3.78 -11.55 -3.30
CA ALA A 133 -2.81 -11.90 -2.27
C ALA A 133 -1.71 -10.83 -2.12
N GLY A 134 -1.19 -10.32 -3.24
CA GLY A 134 -0.20 -9.23 -3.23
C GLY A 134 -0.71 -7.98 -2.52
N VAL A 135 -1.98 -7.60 -2.75
CA VAL A 135 -2.60 -6.45 -2.06
C VAL A 135 -2.82 -6.74 -0.57
N ALA A 136 -3.27 -7.94 -0.20
CA ALA A 136 -3.39 -8.32 1.20
C ALA A 136 -2.04 -8.25 1.94
N MET A 137 -0.97 -8.80 1.34
CA MET A 137 0.39 -8.71 1.88
C MET A 137 0.86 -7.27 2.02
N ALA A 138 0.55 -6.41 1.05
CA ALA A 138 0.89 -5.00 1.12
C ALA A 138 0.27 -4.33 2.35
N VAL A 139 -1.00 -4.62 2.64
CA VAL A 139 -1.70 -4.10 3.83
C VAL A 139 -1.05 -4.61 5.12
N TRP A 140 -0.64 -5.88 5.20
CA TRP A 140 0.11 -6.38 6.37
C TRP A 140 1.47 -5.70 6.52
N ILE A 141 2.21 -5.49 5.43
CA ILE A 141 3.55 -4.89 5.42
C ILE A 141 3.51 -3.41 5.83
N SER A 142 2.49 -2.68 5.37
CA SER A 142 2.49 -1.21 5.42
C SER A 142 1.37 -0.60 6.29
N GLY A 143 0.28 -1.33 6.52
CA GLY A 143 -0.93 -0.82 7.18
C GLY A 143 -0.68 -0.27 8.58
N GLY A 144 0.12 -0.96 9.39
CA GLY A 144 0.49 -0.50 10.75
C GLY A 144 1.52 0.63 10.79
N ILE A 145 2.05 1.06 9.65
CA ILE A 145 3.11 2.07 9.54
C ILE A 145 2.62 3.33 8.81
N SER A 146 2.21 3.19 7.54
CA SER A 146 1.78 4.30 6.69
C SER A 146 0.25 4.43 6.56
N GLY A 147 -0.50 3.45 7.05
CA GLY A 147 -1.91 3.24 6.72
C GLY A 147 -2.12 2.33 5.50
N GLY A 148 -1.04 1.95 4.81
CA GLY A 148 -1.05 1.00 3.71
C GLY A 148 -1.88 1.43 2.51
N HIS A 149 -1.63 2.64 2.00
CA HIS A 149 -2.36 3.14 0.84
C HIS A 149 -1.99 2.35 -0.41
N CYS A 150 -0.68 2.18 -0.65
CA CYS A 150 -0.05 1.47 -1.77
C CYS A 150 -0.58 1.84 -3.16
N ASN A 151 -1.29 2.97 -3.27
CA ASN A 151 -2.09 3.38 -4.42
C ASN A 151 -2.28 4.91 -4.39
N PRO A 152 -1.91 5.63 -5.48
CA PRO A 152 -2.14 7.07 -5.61
C PRO A 152 -3.61 7.47 -5.48
N SER A 153 -4.54 6.72 -6.07
CA SER A 153 -5.98 7.02 -6.01
C SER A 153 -6.50 6.96 -4.57
N VAL A 154 -6.04 5.98 -3.79
CA VAL A 154 -6.34 5.85 -2.35
C VAL A 154 -5.74 7.00 -1.56
N THR A 155 -4.48 7.33 -1.82
CA THR A 155 -3.77 8.45 -1.15
C THR A 155 -4.47 9.78 -1.38
N ILE A 156 -4.91 10.04 -2.62
CA ILE A 156 -5.62 11.26 -2.99
C ILE A 156 -7.02 11.28 -2.37
N ALA A 157 -7.77 10.18 -2.43
CA ALA A 157 -9.10 10.10 -1.81
C ALA A 157 -9.03 10.35 -0.30
N LEU A 158 -8.09 9.74 0.41
CA LEU A 158 -7.90 9.97 1.85
C LEU A 158 -7.50 11.43 2.16
N ALA A 159 -6.74 12.08 1.29
CA ALA A 159 -6.39 13.50 1.44
C ALA A 159 -7.59 14.43 1.25
N LEU A 160 -8.56 14.03 0.44
CA LEU A 160 -9.77 14.79 0.17
C LEU A 160 -10.86 14.57 1.22
N PHE A 161 -11.05 13.33 1.68
CA PHE A 161 -12.21 12.95 2.48
C PHE A 161 -11.90 12.57 3.94
N ARG A 162 -10.64 12.25 4.30
CA ARG A 162 -10.24 11.76 5.64
C ARG A 162 -9.06 12.54 6.24
N GLY A 163 -8.77 13.73 5.71
CA GLY A 163 -7.78 14.64 6.27
C GLY A 163 -6.33 14.17 6.16
N PHE A 164 -6.00 13.21 5.29
CA PHE A 164 -4.61 12.80 5.09
C PHE A 164 -3.73 14.00 4.70
N PRO A 165 -2.56 14.22 5.35
CA PRO A 165 -1.79 15.44 5.15
C PRO A 165 -1.36 15.63 3.69
N LYS A 166 -1.85 16.70 3.04
CA LYS A 166 -1.59 17.00 1.63
C LYS A 166 -0.09 17.05 1.28
N ARG A 167 0.77 17.48 2.22
CA ARG A 167 2.23 17.51 2.06
C ARG A 167 2.87 16.13 1.90
N LYS A 168 2.19 15.05 2.32
CA LYS A 168 2.66 13.66 2.22
C LYS A 168 2.20 12.94 0.96
N VAL A 169 1.23 13.50 0.22
CA VAL A 169 0.65 12.87 -0.98
C VAL A 169 1.73 12.60 -2.04
N LEU A 170 2.51 13.60 -2.43
CA LEU A 170 3.57 13.42 -3.43
C LEU A 170 4.69 12.47 -2.97
N PRO A 171 5.23 12.59 -1.74
CA PRO A 171 6.18 11.60 -1.21
C PRO A 171 5.66 10.15 -1.25
N PHE A 172 4.39 9.92 -0.89
CA PHE A 172 3.76 8.59 -0.94
C PHE A 172 3.69 8.08 -2.37
N ILE A 173 3.15 8.88 -3.30
CA ILE A 173 3.04 8.54 -4.72
C ILE A 173 4.41 8.17 -5.32
N PHE A 174 5.44 8.95 -4.99
CA PHE A 174 6.80 8.70 -5.44
C PHE A 174 7.33 7.36 -4.91
N ALA A 175 7.16 7.11 -3.61
CA ALA A 175 7.58 5.86 -2.99
C ALA A 175 6.86 4.63 -3.56
N GLN A 176 5.53 4.72 -3.76
CA GLN A 176 4.71 3.67 -4.38
C GLN A 176 5.21 3.36 -5.80
N THR A 177 5.45 4.40 -6.60
CA THR A 177 5.91 4.25 -8.00
C THR A 177 7.30 3.64 -8.07
N LEU A 178 8.21 4.04 -7.18
CA LEU A 178 9.54 3.42 -7.07
C LEU A 178 9.44 1.95 -6.63
N GLY A 179 8.59 1.63 -5.65
CA GLY A 179 8.37 0.25 -5.20
C GLY A 179 7.90 -0.65 -6.34
N ALA A 180 6.90 -0.19 -7.09
CA ALA A 180 6.41 -0.87 -8.29
C ALA A 180 7.51 -1.05 -9.34
N THR A 181 8.31 -0.01 -9.60
CA THR A 181 9.42 -0.05 -10.58
C THR A 181 10.44 -1.13 -10.22
N PHE A 182 10.92 -1.14 -8.97
CA PHE A 182 11.92 -2.09 -8.51
C PHE A 182 11.40 -3.53 -8.51
N ALA A 183 10.16 -3.74 -8.09
CA ALA A 183 9.53 -5.05 -8.16
C ALA A 183 9.44 -5.56 -9.60
N SER A 184 9.00 -4.73 -10.54
CA SER A 184 8.90 -5.10 -11.95
C SER A 184 10.26 -5.41 -12.58
N LEU A 185 11.32 -4.68 -12.23
CA LEU A 185 12.68 -5.00 -12.66
C LEU A 185 13.12 -6.39 -12.16
N LEU A 186 12.82 -6.74 -10.91
CA LEU A 186 13.16 -8.05 -10.35
C LEU A 186 12.33 -9.17 -10.97
N VAL A 187 11.03 -8.97 -11.17
CA VAL A 187 10.17 -9.95 -11.87
C VAL A 187 10.65 -10.15 -13.31
N TYR A 188 11.01 -9.07 -14.00
CA TYR A 188 11.57 -9.13 -15.34
C TYR A 188 12.89 -9.90 -15.36
N ALA A 189 13.81 -9.61 -14.44
CA ALA A 189 15.08 -10.31 -14.33
C ALA A 189 14.88 -11.81 -14.06
N ASN A 190 13.95 -12.16 -13.15
CA ASN A 190 13.60 -13.54 -12.84
C ASN A 190 13.03 -14.31 -14.04
N ASN A 191 12.31 -13.61 -14.93
CA ASN A 191 11.66 -14.21 -16.10
C ASN A 191 12.39 -13.92 -17.42
N PHE A 192 13.59 -13.36 -17.39
CA PHE A 192 14.30 -12.85 -18.57
C PHE A 192 14.43 -13.91 -19.68
N THR A 193 14.85 -15.12 -19.32
CA THR A 193 15.01 -16.24 -20.26
C THR A 193 13.69 -16.62 -20.92
N ALA A 194 12.60 -16.71 -20.15
CA ALA A 194 11.27 -17.05 -20.67
C ALA A 194 10.72 -15.93 -21.57
N ILE A 195 10.93 -14.67 -21.19
CA ILE A 195 10.57 -13.49 -21.98
C ILE A 195 11.31 -13.46 -23.32
N ASN A 196 12.61 -13.79 -23.34
CA ASN A 196 13.39 -13.89 -24.57
C ASN A 196 12.90 -14.99 -25.48
N ALA A 197 12.66 -16.19 -24.92
CA ALA A 197 12.15 -17.32 -25.69
C ALA A 197 10.79 -16.99 -26.32
N PHE A 198 9.88 -16.38 -25.56
CA PHE A 198 8.56 -16.00 -26.04
C PHE A 198 8.60 -14.92 -27.14
N GLN A 199 9.44 -13.90 -26.97
CA GLN A 199 9.57 -12.81 -27.94
C GLN A 199 10.40 -13.17 -29.19
N GLY A 200 11.03 -14.35 -29.22
CA GLY A 200 11.76 -14.83 -30.40
C GLY A 200 13.25 -14.46 -30.43
N GLY A 201 13.86 -14.17 -29.28
CA GLY A 201 15.30 -13.97 -29.14
C GLY A 201 15.71 -12.71 -28.39
N ASP A 202 17.02 -12.52 -28.28
CA ASP A 202 17.61 -11.38 -27.57
C ASP A 202 17.30 -10.05 -28.28
N GLY A 203 17.00 -9.02 -27.49
CA GLY A 203 16.80 -7.65 -27.99
C GLY A 203 15.39 -7.31 -28.50
N THR A 204 14.48 -8.28 -28.66
CA THR A 204 13.09 -7.98 -29.06
C THR A 204 12.25 -7.62 -27.85
N ARG A 205 11.76 -6.37 -27.78
CA ARG A 205 10.93 -5.85 -26.69
C ARG A 205 9.74 -5.08 -27.25
N THR A 206 8.57 -5.72 -27.23
CA THR A 206 7.37 -5.21 -27.90
C THR A 206 6.28 -4.87 -26.89
N VAL A 207 5.56 -3.77 -27.12
CA VAL A 207 4.44 -3.32 -26.28
C VAL A 207 3.10 -3.83 -26.81
N THR A 208 2.97 -3.94 -28.12
CA THR A 208 1.75 -4.43 -28.79
C THR A 208 2.06 -5.63 -29.70
N GLY A 209 1.02 -6.36 -30.08
CA GLY A 209 1.12 -7.53 -30.96
C GLY A 209 1.14 -8.88 -30.24
N PRO A 210 1.11 -9.99 -31.00
CA PRO A 210 0.85 -11.33 -30.48
C PRO A 210 1.97 -11.90 -29.60
N LYS A 211 3.18 -11.35 -29.69
CA LYS A 211 4.33 -11.71 -28.84
C LYS A 211 4.68 -10.62 -27.83
N SER A 212 3.81 -9.62 -27.65
CA SER A 212 4.03 -8.60 -26.63
C SER A 212 4.06 -9.22 -25.23
N THR A 213 4.99 -8.74 -24.43
CA THR A 213 5.11 -9.11 -23.01
C THR A 213 4.91 -7.92 -22.09
N ALA A 214 4.69 -6.72 -22.63
CA ALA A 214 4.52 -5.52 -21.81
C ALA A 214 3.25 -5.58 -20.95
N GLY A 215 2.19 -6.18 -21.49
CA GLY A 215 0.91 -6.42 -20.79
C GLY A 215 1.00 -7.33 -19.56
N LEU A 216 2.13 -8.02 -19.36
CA LEU A 216 2.39 -8.84 -18.16
C LEU A 216 2.79 -7.98 -16.96
N PHE A 217 3.19 -6.74 -17.19
CA PHE A 217 3.75 -5.84 -16.18
C PHE A 217 2.83 -4.64 -15.92
N PHE A 218 2.34 -3.99 -16.97
CA PHE A 218 1.40 -2.87 -16.89
C PHE A 218 0.15 -3.15 -17.73
N THR A 219 -0.89 -2.32 -17.60
CA THR A 219 -2.15 -2.61 -18.28
C THR A 219 -2.23 -2.07 -19.70
N LEU A 220 -2.86 -2.86 -20.56
CA LEU A 220 -3.24 -2.50 -21.93
C LEU A 220 -4.75 -2.71 -22.06
N PRO A 221 -5.47 -1.86 -22.81
CA PRO A 221 -6.89 -2.09 -23.07
C PRO A 221 -7.08 -3.31 -23.96
N ALA A 222 -8.22 -4.00 -23.83
CA ALA A 222 -8.60 -5.06 -24.75
C ALA A 222 -8.67 -4.51 -26.21
N PRO A 223 -8.25 -5.28 -27.23
CA PRO A 223 -8.13 -4.79 -28.61
C PRO A 223 -9.43 -4.23 -29.20
N GLU A 224 -10.57 -4.78 -28.78
CA GLU A 224 -11.91 -4.42 -29.28
C GLU A 224 -12.52 -3.23 -28.53
N LEU A 225 -11.88 -2.76 -27.46
CA LEU A 225 -12.45 -1.77 -26.56
C LEU A 225 -12.23 -0.34 -27.05
N SER A 226 -13.31 0.44 -27.13
CA SER A 226 -13.21 1.88 -27.40
C SER A 226 -12.48 2.61 -26.26
N LEU A 227 -11.79 3.71 -26.55
CA LEU A 227 -11.07 4.47 -25.52
C LEU A 227 -11.99 5.03 -24.43
N SER A 228 -13.22 5.43 -24.79
CA SER A 228 -14.24 5.86 -23.82
C SER A 228 -14.72 4.73 -22.92
N SER A 229 -14.89 3.52 -23.48
CA SER A 229 -15.24 2.34 -22.70
C SER A 229 -14.11 1.92 -21.76
N ALA A 230 -12.85 2.05 -22.21
CA ALA A 230 -11.68 1.83 -21.37
C ALA A 230 -11.65 2.81 -20.19
N PHE A 231 -11.86 4.11 -20.47
CA PHE A 231 -11.96 5.14 -19.44
C PHE A 231 -13.04 4.80 -18.41
N PHE A 232 -14.26 4.50 -18.86
CA PHE A 232 -15.36 4.16 -17.96
C PHE A 232 -15.07 2.90 -17.13
N SER A 233 -14.49 1.87 -17.73
CA SER A 233 -14.15 0.62 -17.04
C SER A 233 -13.22 0.86 -15.85
N GLU A 234 -12.21 1.70 -16.04
CA GLU A 234 -11.23 2.04 -15.00
C GLU A 234 -11.81 2.94 -13.90
N LEU A 235 -12.63 3.91 -14.31
CA LEU A 235 -13.37 4.79 -13.40
C LEU A 235 -14.29 3.96 -12.51
N PHE A 236 -15.04 3.04 -13.11
CA PHE A 236 -15.99 2.19 -12.43
C PHE A 236 -15.30 1.24 -11.44
N ALA A 237 -14.27 0.52 -11.89
CA ALA A 237 -13.51 -0.39 -11.02
C ALA A 237 -12.88 0.35 -9.81
N THR A 238 -12.31 1.54 -10.04
CA THR A 238 -11.70 2.32 -8.95
C THR A 238 -12.74 2.95 -8.03
N SER A 239 -13.94 3.28 -8.54
CA SER A 239 -15.07 3.73 -7.72
C SER A 239 -15.50 2.63 -6.75
N ILE A 240 -15.64 1.39 -7.23
CA ILE A 240 -15.97 0.25 -6.36
C ILE A 240 -14.87 0.01 -5.33
N LEU A 241 -13.58 0.06 -5.73
CA LEU A 241 -12.46 -0.06 -4.81
C LEU A 241 -12.58 0.94 -3.66
N LEU A 242 -12.70 2.24 -3.95
CA LEU A 242 -12.68 3.28 -2.92
C LEU A 242 -13.95 3.30 -2.08
N PHE A 243 -15.10 2.99 -2.67
CA PHE A 243 -16.35 2.84 -1.93
C PHE A 243 -16.23 1.77 -0.84
N VAL A 244 -15.69 0.59 -1.19
CA VAL A 244 -15.53 -0.51 -0.23
C VAL A 244 -14.37 -0.25 0.74
N VAL A 245 -13.24 0.32 0.30
CA VAL A 245 -12.14 0.70 1.20
C VAL A 245 -12.62 1.65 2.29
N PHE A 246 -13.47 2.62 1.95
CA PHE A 246 -14.03 3.56 2.92
C PHE A 246 -14.99 2.86 3.89
N ALA A 247 -15.81 1.92 3.40
CA ALA A 247 -16.66 1.09 4.24
C ALA A 247 -15.86 0.22 5.23
N LEU A 248 -14.76 -0.39 4.79
CA LEU A 248 -13.91 -1.24 5.62
C LEU A 248 -13.10 -0.45 6.65
N ALA A 249 -12.81 0.82 6.36
CA ALA A 249 -12.11 1.73 7.26
C ALA A 249 -13.02 2.39 8.30
N ASP A 250 -14.33 2.45 8.04
CA ASP A 250 -15.33 3.13 8.85
C ASP A 250 -15.59 2.40 10.18
N PRO A 251 -15.21 2.98 11.34
CA PRO A 251 -15.45 2.37 12.64
C PRO A 251 -16.93 2.34 13.05
N ALA A 252 -17.79 3.15 12.41
CA ALA A 252 -19.23 3.16 12.67
C ALA A 252 -20.01 2.13 11.82
N ASN A 253 -19.33 1.44 10.92
CA ASN A 253 -19.89 0.34 10.11
C ASN A 253 -19.30 -1.01 10.56
N LEU A 254 -19.51 -2.08 9.77
CA LEU A 254 -18.97 -3.42 10.02
C LEU A 254 -17.47 -3.50 9.67
N LYS A 255 -16.66 -2.82 10.48
CA LYS A 255 -15.19 -2.84 10.37
C LYS A 255 -14.63 -4.24 10.66
N PRO A 256 -13.77 -4.80 9.78
CA PRO A 256 -13.04 -6.03 10.08
C PRO A 256 -12.28 -5.97 11.41
N PRO A 257 -12.28 -7.07 12.20
CA PRO A 257 -11.48 -7.18 13.42
C PRO A 257 -10.01 -6.78 13.20
N ARG A 258 -9.36 -6.25 14.23
CA ARG A 258 -7.95 -5.83 14.15
C ARG A 258 -7.07 -6.96 13.60
N GLY A 259 -6.22 -6.63 12.64
CA GLY A 259 -5.33 -7.60 11.96
C GLY A 259 -5.96 -8.39 10.80
N THR A 260 -7.29 -8.34 10.61
CA THR A 260 -7.98 -9.09 9.53
C THR A 260 -8.32 -8.25 8.29
N GLN A 261 -8.05 -6.95 8.32
CA GLN A 261 -8.21 -6.03 7.18
C GLN A 261 -7.58 -6.56 5.86
N PRO A 262 -6.40 -7.20 5.86
CA PRO A 262 -5.83 -7.81 4.66
C PRO A 262 -6.72 -8.87 3.99
N PHE A 263 -7.47 -9.67 4.75
CA PHE A 263 -8.40 -10.63 4.18
C PHE A 263 -9.60 -9.94 3.52
N ALA A 264 -10.11 -8.86 4.11
CA ALA A 264 -11.15 -8.06 3.47
C ALA A 264 -10.65 -7.46 2.15
N MET A 265 -9.43 -6.91 2.14
CA MET A 265 -8.81 -6.39 0.92
C MET A 265 -8.57 -7.48 -0.13
N PHE A 266 -8.17 -8.69 0.28
CA PHE A 266 -8.08 -9.84 -0.62
C PHE A 266 -9.41 -10.08 -1.35
N ILE A 267 -10.52 -10.13 -0.60
CA ILE A 267 -11.86 -10.38 -1.17
C ILE A 267 -12.25 -9.27 -2.15
N VAL A 268 -12.02 -8.00 -1.79
CA VAL A 268 -12.32 -6.84 -2.66
C VAL A 268 -11.57 -6.93 -3.97
N LEU A 269 -10.26 -7.17 -3.91
CA LEU A 269 -9.42 -7.19 -5.12
C LEU A 269 -9.66 -8.43 -5.97
N LEU A 270 -9.95 -9.58 -5.35
CA LEU A 270 -10.36 -10.77 -6.08
C LEU A 270 -11.67 -10.53 -6.82
N GLY A 271 -12.64 -9.91 -6.16
CA GLY A 271 -13.93 -9.53 -6.75
C GLY A 271 -13.76 -8.61 -7.94
N ILE A 272 -13.03 -7.51 -7.78
CA ILE A 272 -12.76 -6.54 -8.87
C ILE A 272 -12.00 -7.22 -10.03
N GLY A 273 -10.91 -7.93 -9.76
CA GLY A 273 -10.12 -8.56 -10.82
C GLY A 273 -10.88 -9.64 -11.59
N SER A 274 -11.74 -10.39 -10.90
CA SER A 274 -12.52 -11.48 -11.51
C SER A 274 -13.75 -11.01 -12.26
N SER A 275 -14.29 -9.81 -11.94
CA SER A 275 -15.53 -9.30 -12.55
C SER A 275 -15.32 -8.13 -13.51
N LEU A 276 -14.33 -7.27 -13.24
CA LEU A 276 -14.09 -6.02 -13.99
C LEU A 276 -12.73 -6.03 -14.71
N GLY A 277 -12.00 -7.14 -14.65
CA GLY A 277 -10.59 -7.13 -15.03
C GLY A 277 -10.28 -7.34 -16.52
N TYR A 278 -11.20 -7.89 -17.30
CA TYR A 278 -10.95 -8.22 -18.71
C TYR A 278 -10.70 -6.99 -19.59
N ASN A 279 -11.53 -5.95 -19.42
CA ASN A 279 -11.54 -4.78 -20.32
C ASN A 279 -10.22 -4.00 -20.32
N THR A 280 -9.67 -3.72 -19.14
CA THR A 280 -8.49 -2.82 -18.99
C THR A 280 -7.42 -3.39 -18.06
N GLY A 281 -7.56 -4.62 -17.57
CA GLY A 281 -6.63 -5.17 -16.58
C GLY A 281 -6.75 -4.54 -15.19
N TYR A 282 -7.84 -3.79 -14.91
CA TYR A 282 -8.14 -3.18 -13.61
C TYR A 282 -6.92 -2.52 -12.97
N ALA A 283 -6.32 -1.55 -13.66
CA ALA A 283 -5.13 -0.89 -13.16
C ALA A 283 -5.36 -0.31 -11.77
N ILE A 284 -6.47 0.41 -11.58
CA ILE A 284 -7.05 1.05 -10.38
C ILE A 284 -6.07 1.86 -9.51
N ASN A 285 -4.84 1.98 -9.97
CA ASN A 285 -3.65 2.39 -9.25
C ASN A 285 -2.58 2.84 -10.27
N GLY A 286 -2.41 4.17 -10.36
CA GLY A 286 -1.43 4.76 -11.27
C GLY A 286 0.02 4.35 -11.02
N ALA A 287 0.40 4.07 -9.77
CA ALA A 287 1.76 3.62 -9.43
C ALA A 287 2.01 2.17 -9.88
N ARG A 288 1.00 1.30 -9.73
CA ARG A 288 1.02 -0.11 -10.19
C ARG A 288 1.08 -0.24 -11.72
N ASP A 289 0.72 0.81 -12.45
CA ASP A 289 0.84 0.86 -13.91
C ASP A 289 2.09 1.62 -14.38
N THR A 290 2.40 2.76 -13.76
CA THR A 290 3.55 3.60 -14.16
C THR A 290 4.89 3.01 -13.76
N GLY A 291 5.00 2.41 -12.58
CA GLY A 291 6.25 1.80 -12.13
C GLY A 291 6.77 0.72 -13.10
N PRO A 292 5.94 -0.24 -13.50
CA PRO A 292 6.35 -1.22 -14.50
C PRO A 292 6.65 -0.62 -15.88
N ARG A 293 5.98 0.48 -16.29
CA ARG A 293 6.34 1.20 -17.53
C ARG A 293 7.75 1.79 -17.46
N ILE A 294 8.13 2.37 -16.31
CA ILE A 294 9.51 2.84 -16.08
C ILE A 294 10.48 1.66 -16.16
N ALA A 295 10.18 0.54 -15.49
CA ALA A 295 11.01 -0.66 -15.53
C ALA A 295 11.22 -1.18 -16.96
N LEU A 296 10.13 -1.34 -17.72
CA LEU A 296 10.18 -1.82 -19.10
C LEU A 296 10.86 -0.84 -20.05
N TRP A 297 10.69 0.47 -19.84
CA TRP A 297 11.42 1.50 -20.58
C TRP A 297 12.94 1.34 -20.40
N LEU A 298 13.40 1.10 -19.17
CA LEU A 298 14.82 0.94 -18.84
C LEU A 298 15.44 -0.33 -19.46
N VAL A 299 14.66 -1.41 -19.63
CA VAL A 299 15.14 -2.68 -20.22
C VAL A 299 14.87 -2.81 -21.72
N GLY A 300 14.51 -1.70 -22.39
CA GLY A 300 14.56 -1.61 -23.85
C GLY A 300 13.21 -1.70 -24.59
N TYR A 301 12.06 -1.62 -23.91
CA TYR A 301 10.74 -1.56 -24.59
C TYR A 301 10.48 -0.24 -25.34
N GLY A 302 11.41 0.72 -25.24
CA GLY A 302 11.36 1.96 -26.00
C GLY A 302 10.24 2.91 -25.57
N ARG A 303 9.97 3.94 -26.38
CA ARG A 303 9.01 5.01 -26.05
C ARG A 303 7.55 4.56 -26.12
N GLU A 304 7.27 3.43 -26.76
CA GLU A 304 5.91 2.92 -26.98
C GLU A 304 5.17 2.65 -25.66
N VAL A 305 5.89 2.32 -24.58
CA VAL A 305 5.30 2.15 -23.23
C VAL A 305 4.57 3.41 -22.73
N TRP A 306 4.93 4.58 -23.25
CA TRP A 306 4.34 5.87 -22.91
C TRP A 306 3.36 6.40 -23.96
N THR A 307 3.61 6.11 -25.24
CA THR A 307 2.89 6.78 -26.34
C THR A 307 1.72 5.98 -26.90
N HIS A 308 1.62 4.67 -26.62
CA HIS A 308 0.52 3.86 -27.18
C HIS A 308 -0.86 4.37 -26.76
N ASN A 309 -1.82 4.16 -27.66
CA ASN A 309 -3.23 4.53 -27.50
C ASN A 309 -3.41 5.99 -27.00
N GLY A 310 -2.56 6.91 -27.48
CA GLY A 310 -2.65 8.33 -27.16
C GLY A 310 -2.39 8.62 -25.69
N TRP A 311 -1.24 8.19 -25.15
CA TRP A 311 -0.86 8.41 -23.74
C TRP A 311 -1.74 7.67 -22.74
N TYR A 312 -2.09 6.40 -23.04
CA TYR A 312 -2.97 5.56 -22.23
C TYR A 312 -2.66 5.56 -20.74
N TRP A 313 -1.37 5.49 -20.38
CA TRP A 313 -0.91 5.50 -18.99
C TRP A 313 -1.43 6.71 -18.19
N PHE A 314 -1.57 7.87 -18.82
CA PHE A 314 -1.97 9.10 -18.14
C PHE A 314 -3.49 9.22 -18.01
N TRP A 315 -4.22 9.06 -19.11
CA TRP A 315 -5.67 9.32 -19.07
C TRP A 315 -6.47 8.15 -18.48
N ASN A 316 -5.97 6.91 -18.53
CA ASN A 316 -6.68 5.76 -17.96
C ASN A 316 -6.18 5.38 -16.56
N PRO A 317 -5.03 4.68 -16.36
CA PRO A 317 -4.58 4.28 -15.02
C PRO A 317 -4.40 5.42 -14.01
N TRP A 318 -4.16 6.65 -14.47
CA TRP A 318 -4.05 7.83 -13.62
C TRP A 318 -5.35 8.62 -13.53
N LEU A 319 -5.73 9.35 -14.59
CA LEU A 319 -6.86 10.28 -14.53
C LEU A 319 -8.17 9.56 -14.22
N SER A 320 -8.48 8.48 -14.97
CA SER A 320 -9.71 7.73 -14.76
C SER A 320 -9.76 7.09 -13.36
N SER A 321 -8.67 6.45 -12.91
CA SER A 321 -8.60 5.86 -11.57
C SER A 321 -8.76 6.90 -10.46
N VAL A 322 -8.11 8.06 -10.56
CA VAL A 322 -8.23 9.11 -9.54
C VAL A 322 -9.66 9.65 -9.48
N LEU A 323 -10.28 9.90 -10.64
CA LEU A 323 -11.67 10.35 -10.70
C LEU A 323 -12.62 9.28 -10.15
N GLY A 324 -12.42 8.01 -10.50
CA GLY A 324 -13.16 6.89 -9.93
C GLY A 324 -13.01 6.82 -8.41
N GLY A 325 -11.79 6.97 -7.89
CA GLY A 325 -11.54 6.98 -6.45
C GLY A 325 -12.29 8.11 -5.72
N VAL A 326 -12.34 9.30 -6.31
CA VAL A 326 -13.12 10.43 -5.78
C VAL A 326 -14.62 10.15 -5.82
N VAL A 327 -15.13 9.57 -6.92
CA VAL A 327 -16.54 9.20 -7.05
C VAL A 327 -16.92 8.15 -6.02
N GLY A 328 -16.16 7.07 -5.89
CA GLY A 328 -16.42 5.99 -4.93
C GLY A 328 -16.40 6.46 -3.47
N ALA A 329 -15.36 7.21 -3.10
CA ALA A 329 -15.26 7.83 -1.77
C ALA A 329 -16.41 8.80 -1.50
N GLY A 330 -16.72 9.67 -2.48
CA GLY A 330 -17.81 10.63 -2.38
C GLY A 330 -19.19 9.97 -2.25
N MET A 331 -19.43 8.86 -2.95
CA MET A 331 -20.67 8.09 -2.81
C MET A 331 -20.79 7.47 -1.41
N TYR A 332 -19.73 6.90 -0.85
CA TYR A 332 -19.79 6.37 0.51
C TYR A 332 -20.07 7.50 1.52
N ASP A 333 -19.39 8.64 1.35
CA ASP A 333 -19.56 9.81 2.22
C ASP A 333 -20.95 10.42 2.15
N ALA A 334 -21.53 10.54 0.95
CA ALA A 334 -22.82 11.17 0.76
C ALA A 334 -23.99 10.33 1.26
N PHE A 335 -23.88 9.00 1.22
CA PHE A 335 -25.02 8.11 1.45
C PHE A 335 -24.92 7.23 2.70
N LEU A 336 -23.72 6.87 3.16
CA LEU A 336 -23.55 5.88 4.24
C LEU A 336 -22.73 6.41 5.42
N TYR A 337 -21.70 7.21 5.18
CA TYR A 337 -20.83 7.71 6.23
C TYR A 337 -21.51 8.81 7.05
N THR A 338 -21.27 8.81 8.37
CA THR A 338 -21.83 9.81 9.29
C THR A 338 -20.77 10.62 10.04
N GLY A 339 -19.47 10.40 9.76
CA GLY A 339 -18.38 11.09 10.44
C GLY A 339 -18.27 12.57 10.04
N LEU A 340 -17.94 13.42 11.03
CA LEU A 340 -17.86 14.89 10.90
C LEU A 340 -16.64 15.36 10.09
N ASP A 341 -15.64 14.50 9.91
CA ASP A 341 -14.43 14.74 9.12
C ASP A 341 -14.70 14.70 7.61
N SER A 342 -15.84 14.14 7.18
CA SER A 342 -16.26 14.18 5.79
C SER A 342 -16.63 15.60 5.34
N PRO A 343 -16.18 16.03 4.14
CA PRO A 343 -16.68 17.25 3.51
C PRO A 343 -18.20 17.29 3.32
N ALA A 344 -18.86 16.15 3.14
CA ALA A 344 -20.31 16.06 2.92
C ALA A 344 -21.12 16.23 4.22
N ASN A 345 -20.57 15.79 5.36
CA ASN A 345 -21.24 15.78 6.66
C ASN A 345 -20.86 16.96 7.56
N ARG A 346 -20.21 18.00 7.03
CA ARG A 346 -19.75 19.13 7.84
C ARG A 346 -20.95 19.83 8.51
N PRO A 347 -20.95 19.94 9.85
CA PRO A 347 -22.04 20.59 10.56
C PRO A 347 -22.09 22.08 10.21
N ARG A 348 -23.30 22.64 10.14
CA ARG A 348 -23.49 24.08 10.02
C ARG A 348 -23.35 24.72 11.39
N LEU A 349 -22.50 25.75 11.50
CA LEU A 349 -22.42 26.58 12.70
C LEU A 349 -23.69 27.43 12.81
N VAL A 350 -24.59 27.07 13.72
CA VAL A 350 -25.76 27.87 14.07
C VAL A 350 -25.35 28.82 15.19
N ARG A 351 -25.45 30.14 14.98
CA ARG A 351 -25.31 31.11 16.09
C ARG A 351 -26.47 30.86 17.05
N GLY A 352 -26.17 30.57 18.31
CA GLY A 352 -27.18 30.34 19.34
C GLY A 352 -28.17 31.50 19.39
N GLY A 353 -29.44 31.22 19.06
CA GLY A 353 -30.55 32.03 19.52
C GLY A 353 -30.65 31.91 21.03
N ARG A 354 -31.15 32.94 21.70
CA ARG A 354 -31.45 32.95 23.14
C ARG A 354 -32.61 31.99 23.46
N ASP A 355 -32.43 30.68 23.25
CA ASP A 355 -33.45 29.69 23.53
C ASP A 355 -32.96 28.72 24.61
N GLY A 356 -33.14 29.16 25.86
CA GLY A 356 -33.91 28.43 26.87
C GLY A 356 -33.36 27.16 27.53
N TYR A 357 -32.31 26.51 27.03
CA TYR A 357 -31.72 25.36 27.74
C TYR A 357 -30.39 25.77 28.40
N GLY A 358 -30.49 26.12 29.68
CA GLY A 358 -29.34 26.28 30.56
C GLY A 358 -28.55 24.97 30.70
N PRO A 359 -27.29 25.04 31.17
CA PRO A 359 -26.47 23.85 31.37
C PRO A 359 -27.20 22.87 32.29
N LEU A 360 -27.34 21.63 31.81
CA LEU A 360 -27.80 20.51 32.62
C LEU A 360 -27.01 20.50 33.93
N GLY A 361 -27.76 20.49 35.03
CA GLY A 361 -27.26 20.70 36.37
C GLY A 361 -26.04 19.83 36.68
N GLN A 362 -25.01 20.47 37.22
CA GLN A 362 -24.10 19.80 38.12
C GLN A 362 -24.94 19.35 39.32
N GLU A 363 -25.12 18.05 39.48
CA GLU A 363 -25.43 17.47 40.79
C GLU A 363 -24.20 17.69 41.67
N GLU A 364 -24.14 18.84 42.33
CA GLU A 364 -23.42 18.98 43.59
C GLU A 364 -24.37 18.53 44.70
N GLU A 365 -24.26 17.26 45.10
CA GLU A 365 -24.64 16.86 46.46
C GLU A 365 -23.61 17.50 47.40
N GLY A 366 -24.00 18.64 47.95
CA GLY A 366 -23.27 19.33 49.00
C GLY A 366 -23.32 18.57 50.32
N GLU A 367 -22.15 18.42 50.92
CA GLU A 367 -21.98 18.24 52.36
C GLU A 367 -22.59 19.43 53.12
N GLY A 368 -23.30 19.14 54.22
CA GLY A 368 -23.55 20.13 55.28
C GLY A 368 -24.81 19.92 56.12
N MET A 369 -24.77 19.02 57.11
CA MET A 369 -24.82 19.37 58.55
C MET A 369 -24.60 18.14 59.43
#